data_AF-A0A086A754-F1
#
_entry.id   AF-A0A086A754-F1
#
_cell.length_a   1.000
_cell.length_b   1.000
_cell.length_c   1.000
_cell.angle_alpha   90.00
_cell.angle_beta   90.00
_cell.angle_gamma   90.00
#
_symmetry.space_group_name_H-M   'P 1'
#
loop_
_entity.id
_entity.type
_entity.pdbx_description
1 polymer ?
#
loop_
_entity_poly.entity_id
_entity_poly.type
_entity_poly.pdbx_seq_one_letter_code
_entity_poly.pdbx_strand_id
1 'polypeptide(L)'
;MENLPFNPHLIPLLKEKRKAGILIEVLFWKQVRAKTFHAIDFDRQRIIGNYIVDFYVKTLGLVIEIDGWSHETKEVYDEVRQQYLESLGLKIFRITDFDVKNNLGVVMKNLENFIIENYSS
;
A
#
# COMPACT_ATOMS: atom_id res chain seq x y z
N MET A 1 -10.83 12.19 2.39
CA MET A 1 -9.76 12.64 3.32
C MET A 1 -8.82 13.57 2.57
N GLU A 2 -8.79 14.85 2.94
CA GLU A 2 -7.80 15.80 2.45
C GLU A 2 -7.00 16.30 3.64
N ASN A 3 -5.66 16.31 3.50
CA ASN A 3 -4.64 16.67 4.51
C ASN A 3 -4.02 15.52 5.32
N LEU A 4 -3.52 14.48 4.64
CA LEU A 4 -2.53 13.59 5.27
C LEU A 4 -1.19 14.32 5.45
N PRO A 5 -0.49 14.10 6.58
CA PRO A 5 0.84 14.67 6.79
C PRO A 5 1.79 14.21 5.69
N PHE A 6 2.73 15.07 5.32
CA PHE A 6 3.65 14.82 4.22
C PHE A 6 5.05 15.31 4.60
N ASN A 7 6.03 14.41 4.55
CA ASN A 7 7.43 14.76 4.75
C ASN A 7 8.16 14.90 3.38
N PRO A 8 8.49 16.14 2.95
CA PRO A 8 9.19 16.36 1.69
C PRO A 8 10.61 15.78 1.66
N HIS A 9 11.24 15.53 2.82
CA HIS A 9 12.59 14.95 2.89
C HIS A 9 12.64 13.50 2.38
N LEU A 10 11.49 12.83 2.23
CA LEU A 10 11.40 11.49 1.66
C LEU A 10 11.29 11.47 0.13
N ILE A 11 11.15 12.63 -0.53
CA ILE A 11 11.07 12.72 -2.00
C ILE A 11 12.30 12.10 -2.70
N PRO A 12 13.55 12.33 -2.25
CA PRO A 12 14.71 11.67 -2.85
C PRO A 12 14.65 10.14 -2.72
N LEU A 13 14.32 9.65 -1.52
CA LEU A 13 14.18 8.21 -1.27
C LEU A 13 13.08 7.58 -2.12
N LEU A 14 11.94 8.27 -2.27
CA LEU A 14 10.84 7.85 -3.13
C LEU A 14 11.29 7.69 -4.60
N LYS A 15 12.08 8.65 -5.11
CA LYS A 15 12.60 8.58 -6.49
C LYS A 15 13.54 7.38 -6.67
N GLU A 16 14.39 7.09 -5.70
CA GLU A 16 15.27 5.92 -5.74
C GLU A 16 14.47 4.61 -5.66
N LYS A 17 13.42 4.54 -4.82
CA LYS A 17 12.51 3.38 -4.74
C LYS A 17 11.79 3.14 -6.08
N ARG A 18 11.41 4.20 -6.82
CA ARG A 18 10.84 4.08 -8.18
C ARG A 18 11.83 3.49 -9.18
N LYS A 19 13.09 3.94 -9.12
CA LYS A 19 14.16 3.44 -10.01
C LYS A 19 14.53 2.00 -9.73
N ALA A 20 14.50 1.58 -8.45
CA ALA A 20 14.78 0.20 -8.06
C ALA A 20 13.81 -0.80 -8.71
N GLY A 21 12.61 -0.35 -9.12
CA GLY A 21 11.75 -1.11 -10.02
C GLY A 21 11.35 -2.47 -9.47
N ILE A 22 11.00 -2.54 -8.18
CA ILE A 22 10.66 -3.79 -7.49
C ILE A 22 9.58 -4.52 -8.31
N LEU A 23 9.95 -5.67 -8.87
CA LEU A 23 9.13 -6.42 -9.83
C LEU A 23 7.73 -6.71 -9.30
N ILE A 24 7.64 -6.97 -8.00
CA ILE A 24 6.42 -7.39 -7.30
C ILE A 24 5.42 -6.24 -7.23
N GLU A 25 5.86 -5.04 -6.83
CA GLU A 25 5.04 -3.83 -6.91
C GLU A 25 4.57 -3.57 -8.34
N VAL A 26 5.41 -3.80 -9.35
CA VAL A 26 5.04 -3.60 -10.75
C VAL A 26 3.95 -4.59 -11.20
N LEU A 27 4.01 -5.84 -10.74
CA LEU A 27 2.98 -6.85 -11.05
C LEU A 27 1.62 -6.46 -10.46
N PHE A 28 1.58 -6.06 -9.19
CA PHE A 28 0.36 -5.57 -8.56
C PHE A 28 -0.15 -4.28 -9.24
N TRP A 29 0.75 -3.32 -9.50
CA TRP A 29 0.42 -2.05 -10.14
C TRP A 29 -0.28 -2.24 -11.49
N LYS A 30 0.13 -3.23 -12.28
CA LYS A 30 -0.51 -3.54 -13.57
C LYS A 30 -1.99 -3.93 -13.43
N GLN A 31 -2.41 -4.49 -12.28
CA GLN A 31 -3.80 -4.90 -12.04
C GLN A 31 -4.70 -3.74 -11.62
N VAL A 32 -4.15 -2.75 -10.91
CA VAL A 32 -4.94 -1.66 -10.30
C VAL A 32 -4.82 -0.31 -11.01
N ARG A 33 -3.76 -0.09 -11.80
CA ARG A 33 -3.49 1.21 -12.45
C ARG A 33 -4.59 1.61 -13.42
N ALA A 34 -4.69 2.91 -13.69
CA ALA A 34 -5.62 3.45 -14.68
C ALA A 34 -7.08 3.00 -14.45
N LYS A 35 -7.45 2.82 -13.18
CA LYS A 35 -8.82 2.50 -12.75
C LYS A 35 -9.34 1.15 -13.29
N THR A 36 -8.45 0.21 -13.61
CA THR A 36 -8.83 -1.11 -14.11
C THR A 36 -9.48 -1.99 -13.03
N PHE A 37 -9.22 -1.70 -11.76
CA PHE A 37 -9.81 -2.39 -10.62
C PHE A 37 -10.99 -1.59 -10.06
N HIS A 38 -12.22 -2.00 -10.41
CA HIS A 38 -13.49 -1.39 -9.97
C HIS A 38 -13.59 0.14 -10.11
N ALA A 39 -12.94 0.72 -11.12
CA ALA A 39 -12.85 2.17 -11.32
C ALA A 39 -12.17 2.95 -10.18
N ILE A 40 -11.51 2.27 -9.23
CA ILE A 40 -10.83 2.84 -8.08
C ILE A 40 -9.45 3.35 -8.51
N ASP A 41 -9.06 4.51 -8.01
CA ASP A 41 -7.76 5.11 -8.30
C ASP A 41 -6.73 4.79 -7.21
N PHE A 42 -5.56 4.34 -7.64
CA PHE A 42 -4.47 3.91 -6.76
C PHE A 42 -3.24 4.80 -7.00
N ASP A 43 -2.71 5.37 -5.93
CA ASP A 43 -1.43 6.07 -5.94
C ASP A 43 -0.32 5.08 -5.61
N ARG A 44 0.65 4.92 -6.52
CA ARG A 44 1.85 4.13 -6.25
C ARG A 44 2.90 4.94 -5.50
N GLN A 45 3.42 4.36 -4.43
CA GLN A 45 4.47 4.87 -3.57
C GLN A 45 4.14 6.27 -3.04
N ARG A 46 3.26 6.32 -2.04
CA ARG A 46 2.73 7.56 -1.47
C ARG A 46 3.47 7.89 -0.17
N ILE A 47 3.92 9.14 -0.01
CA ILE A 47 4.45 9.62 1.27
C ILE A 47 3.27 9.98 2.18
N ILE A 48 3.26 9.41 3.38
CA ILE A 48 2.30 9.69 4.46
C ILE A 48 3.10 9.83 5.75
N GLY A 49 3.13 11.05 6.30
CA GLY A 49 3.99 11.40 7.42
C GLY A 49 5.45 11.10 7.10
N ASN A 50 6.08 10.29 7.95
CA ASN A 50 7.48 9.86 7.81
C ASN A 50 7.61 8.48 7.12
N TYR A 51 6.58 8.03 6.41
CA TYR A 51 6.56 6.72 5.76
C TYR A 51 6.26 6.84 4.26
N ILE A 52 6.80 5.90 3.48
CA ILE A 52 6.43 5.69 2.08
C ILE A 52 5.65 4.39 2.02
N VAL A 53 4.35 4.47 1.73
CA VAL A 53 3.49 3.29 1.55
C VAL A 53 3.49 2.83 0.10
N ASP A 54 3.34 1.54 -0.17
CA ASP A 54 3.48 1.00 -1.54
C ASP A 54 2.33 1.43 -2.45
N PHE A 55 1.09 1.34 -1.97
CA PHE A 55 -0.08 1.88 -2.65
C PHE A 55 -1.05 2.55 -1.69
N TYR A 56 -1.76 3.54 -2.20
CA TYR A 56 -2.76 4.30 -1.45
C TYR A 56 -4.00 4.58 -2.29
N VAL A 57 -5.18 4.40 -1.70
CA VAL A 57 -6.48 4.74 -2.31
C VAL A 57 -7.07 5.93 -1.56
N LYS A 58 -6.96 7.13 -2.14
CA LYS A 58 -7.39 8.39 -1.51
C LYS A 58 -8.87 8.40 -1.13
N THR A 59 -9.73 7.83 -1.99
CA THR A 59 -11.18 7.83 -1.80
C THR A 59 -11.62 6.95 -0.63
N LEU A 60 -10.86 5.90 -0.32
CA LEU A 60 -11.18 4.95 0.75
C LEU A 60 -10.36 5.20 2.02
N GLY A 61 -9.26 5.94 1.96
CA GLY A 61 -8.31 5.98 3.08
C GLY A 61 -7.65 4.62 3.31
N LEU A 62 -7.38 3.88 2.23
CA LEU A 62 -6.81 2.53 2.27
C LEU A 62 -5.35 2.54 1.84
N VAL A 63 -4.49 1.96 2.66
CA VAL A 63 -3.09 1.66 2.37
C VAL A 63 -2.96 0.20 2.01
N ILE A 64 -2.17 -0.11 0.98
CA ILE A 64 -1.80 -1.48 0.61
C ILE A 64 -0.28 -1.59 0.67
N GLU A 65 0.21 -2.57 1.44
CA GLU A 65 1.64 -2.86 1.62
C GLU A 65 1.96 -4.24 1.05
N ILE A 66 3.02 -4.33 0.26
CA ILE A 66 3.54 -5.60 -0.21
C ILE A 66 4.76 -5.93 0.64
N ASP A 67 4.58 -6.88 1.55
CA ASP A 67 5.61 -7.30 2.49
C ASP A 67 6.48 -8.40 1.87
N GLY A 68 7.77 -8.10 1.77
CA GLY A 68 8.79 -9.09 1.46
C GLY A 68 9.30 -9.72 2.75
N TRP A 69 9.37 -11.05 2.80
CA TRP A 69 9.99 -11.78 3.90
C TRP A 69 11.40 -11.24 4.19
N SER A 70 11.53 -10.38 5.20
CA SER A 70 12.82 -9.96 5.74
C SER A 70 12.71 -9.75 7.25
N HIS A 71 13.05 -10.83 7.98
CA HIS A 71 13.52 -10.98 9.36
C HIS A 71 13.11 -9.99 10.48
N GLU A 72 12.48 -10.56 11.52
CA GLU A 72 12.60 -10.48 13.00
C GLU A 72 13.11 -9.21 13.73
N THR A 73 13.78 -8.26 13.08
CA THR A 73 14.19 -6.97 13.69
C THR A 73 13.28 -5.80 13.30
N LYS A 74 12.27 -6.04 12.46
CA LYS A 74 11.31 -5.04 11.98
C LYS A 74 10.04 -4.92 12.83
N GLU A 75 9.73 -5.88 13.69
CA GLU A 75 8.41 -5.99 14.33
C GLU A 75 8.01 -4.73 15.10
N VAL A 76 8.89 -4.20 15.96
CA VAL A 76 8.60 -2.99 16.75
C VAL A 76 8.47 -1.74 15.87
N TYR A 77 9.30 -1.62 14.82
CA TYR A 77 9.22 -0.50 13.88
C TYR A 77 7.93 -0.57 13.04
N ASP A 78 7.50 -1.78 12.68
CA ASP A 78 6.29 -2.02 11.92
C ASP A 78 5.03 -1.77 12.75
N GLU A 79 5.03 -2.08 14.05
CA GLU A 79 3.94 -1.75 14.97
C GLU A 79 3.75 -0.24 15.11
N VAL A 80 4.83 0.52 15.36
CA VAL A 80 4.76 1.99 15.48
C VAL A 80 4.28 2.61 14.16
N ARG A 81 4.80 2.11 13.03
CA ARG A 81 4.36 2.53 11.69
C ARG A 81 2.88 2.27 11.48
N GLN A 82 2.40 1.08 11.83
CA GLN A 82 1.01 0.69 11.67
C GLN A 82 0.09 1.56 12.54
N GLN A 83 0.40 1.69 13.82
CA GLN A 83 -0.37 2.53 14.75
C GLN A 83 -0.43 3.98 14.29
N TYR A 84 0.68 4.53 13.77
CA TYR A 84 0.70 5.88 13.23
C TYR A 84 -0.26 6.03 12.04
N LEU A 85 -0.21 5.13 11.05
CA LEU A 85 -1.07 5.20 9.87
C LEU A 85 -2.55 5.01 10.25
N GLU A 86 -2.84 4.07 11.14
CA GLU A 86 -4.20 3.84 11.66
C GLU A 86 -4.72 5.05 12.45
N SER A 87 -3.87 5.75 13.21
CA SER A 87 -4.25 6.98 13.92
C SER A 87 -4.67 8.12 12.99
N LEU A 88 -4.27 8.06 11.71
CA LEU A 88 -4.72 8.99 10.66
C LEU A 88 -6.07 8.57 10.04
N GLY A 89 -6.71 7.53 10.59
CA GLY A 89 -7.97 6.96 10.08
C GLY A 89 -7.78 6.06 8.86
N LEU A 90 -6.55 5.61 8.58
CA LEU A 90 -6.27 4.76 7.44
C LEU A 90 -6.46 3.29 7.81
N LYS A 91 -7.02 2.49 6.89
CA LYS A 91 -6.95 1.02 6.99
C LYS A 91 -5.74 0.51 6.21
N ILE A 92 -5.16 -0.59 6.65
CA ILE A 92 -3.98 -1.20 6.01
C ILE A 92 -4.35 -2.62 5.55
N PHE A 93 -4.06 -2.92 4.29
CA PHE A 93 -4.17 -4.25 3.71
C PHE A 93 -2.77 -4.76 3.34
N ARG A 94 -2.30 -5.83 3.98
CA ARG A 94 -0.96 -6.38 3.75
C ARG A 94 -1.03 -7.59 2.81
N ILE A 95 -0.11 -7.65 1.86
CA ILE A 95 0.01 -8.72 0.87
C ILE A 95 1.43 -9.26 0.94
N THR A 96 1.61 -10.57 0.87
CA THR A 96 2.96 -11.14 0.81
C THR A 96 3.54 -11.09 -0.60
N ASP A 97 4.86 -10.94 -0.71
CA ASP A 97 5.60 -11.11 -1.97
C ASP A 97 5.29 -12.43 -2.66
N PHE A 98 5.10 -13.50 -1.88
CA PHE A 98 4.76 -14.83 -2.38
C PHE A 98 3.40 -14.84 -3.06
N ASP A 99 2.40 -14.21 -2.46
CA ASP A 99 1.04 -14.18 -3.01
C ASP A 99 0.93 -13.31 -4.25
N VAL A 100 1.65 -12.18 -4.32
CA VAL A 100 1.68 -11.39 -5.57
C VAL A 100 2.31 -12.18 -6.71
N LYS A 101 3.34 -12.99 -6.44
CA LYS A 101 4.03 -13.80 -7.45
C LYS A 101 3.22 -15.01 -7.90
N ASN A 102 2.61 -15.73 -6.97
CA ASN A 102 2.04 -17.06 -7.23
C ASN A 102 0.51 -17.07 -7.24
N ASN A 103 -0.12 -16.14 -6.50
CA ASN A 103 -1.55 -16.15 -6.19
C ASN A 103 -2.21 -14.81 -6.53
N LEU A 104 -1.75 -14.09 -7.57
CA LEU A 104 -2.19 -12.72 -7.85
C LEU A 104 -3.72 -12.59 -7.97
N GLY A 105 -4.40 -13.54 -8.60
CA GLY A 105 -5.86 -13.53 -8.69
C GLY A 105 -6.55 -13.63 -7.32
N VAL A 106 -5.98 -14.41 -6.39
CA VAL A 106 -6.47 -14.52 -5.01
C VAL A 106 -6.23 -13.21 -4.26
N VAL A 107 -5.07 -12.57 -4.45
CA VAL A 107 -4.77 -11.24 -3.89
C VAL A 107 -5.82 -10.22 -4.32
N MET A 108 -6.14 -10.16 -5.61
CA MET A 108 -7.15 -9.21 -6.12
C MET A 108 -8.53 -9.45 -5.53
N LYS A 109 -8.95 -10.71 -5.41
CA LYS A 109 -10.22 -11.08 -4.78
C LYS A 109 -10.26 -10.75 -3.28
N ASN A 110 -9.16 -10.99 -2.56
CA ASN A 110 -9.06 -10.66 -1.15
C ASN A 110 -9.12 -9.15 -0.93
N LEU A 111 -8.48 -8.36 -1.79
CA LEU A 111 -8.57 -6.91 -1.77
C LEU A 111 -10.00 -6.42 -2.04
N GLU A 112 -10.69 -7.02 -3.03
CA GLU A 112 -12.10 -6.73 -3.32
C GLU A 112 -12.98 -7.00 -2.10
N ASN A 113 -12.90 -8.20 -1.52
CA ASN A 113 -13.65 -8.57 -0.32
C ASN A 113 -13.36 -7.62 0.85
N PHE A 114 -12.08 -7.29 1.08
CA PHE A 114 -11.69 -6.36 2.11
C PHE A 114 -12.35 -4.98 1.90
N ILE A 115 -12.34 -4.47 0.67
CA ILE A 115 -13.00 -3.19 0.35
C ILE A 115 -14.50 -3.28 0.61
N ILE A 116 -15.15 -4.36 0.18
CA ILE A 116 -16.59 -4.56 0.36
C ILE A 116 -16.95 -4.57 1.85
N GLU A 117 -16.27 -5.38 2.65
CA GLU A 117 -16.51 -5.52 4.09
C GLU A 117 -16.31 -4.22 4.86
N ASN A 118 -15.38 -3.38 4.40
CA ASN A 118 -14.94 -2.20 5.15
C ASN A 118 -15.58 -0.88 4.70
N TYR A 119 -16.19 -0.82 3.51
CA TYR A 119 -16.63 0.43 2.89
C TYR A 119 -17.98 0.37 2.15
N SER A 120 -18.72 -0.75 2.17
CA SER A 120 -20.04 -0.86 1.47
C SER A 120 -21.23 -0.29 2.25
N SER A 121 -21.04 0.81 3.00
CA SER A 121 -22.12 1.46 3.76
C SER A 121 -22.89 2.48 2.93
#